data_AF-A0A015K4X5-F1
#
_entry.id   AF-A0A015K4X5-F1
#
_cell.length_a   1.000
_cell.length_b   1.000
_cell.length_c   1.000
_cell.angle_alpha   90.00
_cell.angle_beta   90.00
_cell.angle_gamma   90.00
#
_symmetry.space_group_name_H-M   'P 1'
#
loop_
_entity.id
_entity.type
_entity.pdbx_description
1 polymer ?
#
loop_
_entity_poly.entity_id
_entity_poly.type
_entity_poly.pdbx_seq_one_letter_code
_entity_poly.pdbx_strand_id
1 'polypeptide(L)'
;MVNFRIFFILFLRLGTIVLQKAVKKQEKARSLFFHKLMQIISLICLIIGFVVIYYNKSIKGSTHYKTYHAKIGLIAFIVYIIQLITGLALTFFPSLLGGISKSKKYYKHHRLTGYINLSLIWLSAITSTRANWVTKHFNQHWIWTFSIGLIIIGVIGRINFNKIKICNIKCNFSSFVNFTQYIPIYSQKNQTNQTNSDILLE
;
A
#
# COMPACT_ATOMS: atom_id res chain seq x y z
N MET A 1 9.11 9.67 -19.33
CA MET A 1 9.15 9.79 -17.85
C MET A 1 7.96 9.13 -17.13
N VAL A 2 6.76 9.08 -17.76
CA VAL A 2 5.54 8.50 -17.17
C VAL A 2 5.67 6.99 -16.86
N ASN A 3 6.44 6.25 -17.64
CA ASN A 3 6.49 4.78 -17.58
C ASN A 3 7.08 4.24 -16.26
N PHE A 4 8.22 4.77 -15.78
CA PHE A 4 8.86 4.26 -14.55
C PHE A 4 8.03 4.45 -13.28
N ARG A 5 7.29 5.55 -13.19
CA ARG A 5 6.38 5.80 -12.07
C ARG A 5 5.24 4.78 -12.03
N ILE A 6 4.68 4.44 -13.18
CA ILE A 6 3.60 3.44 -13.28
C ILE A 6 4.14 2.07 -12.84
N PHE A 7 5.29 1.64 -13.36
CA PHE A 7 5.91 0.39 -12.95
C PHE A 7 6.20 0.35 -11.44
N PHE A 8 6.74 1.43 -10.88
CA PHE A 8 6.94 1.56 -9.43
C PHE A 8 5.65 1.32 -8.63
N ILE A 9 4.56 2.02 -8.97
CA ILE A 9 3.28 1.88 -8.26
C ILE A 9 2.71 0.46 -8.42
N LEU A 10 2.82 -0.12 -9.62
CA LEU A 10 2.33 -1.46 -9.91
C LEU A 10 3.05 -2.53 -9.08
N PHE A 11 4.38 -2.58 -9.12
CA PHE A 11 5.15 -3.57 -8.38
C PHE A 11 5.00 -3.42 -6.87
N LEU A 12 5.01 -2.18 -6.36
CA LEU A 12 4.85 -1.89 -4.93
C LEU A 12 3.51 -2.41 -4.42
N ARG A 13 2.44 -2.16 -5.20
CA ARG A 13 1.09 -2.59 -4.89
C ARG A 13 0.95 -4.12 -4.99
N LEU A 14 1.48 -4.72 -6.04
CA LEU A 14 1.40 -6.16 -6.28
C LEU A 14 2.08 -6.94 -5.14
N GLY A 15 3.30 -6.55 -4.77
CA GLY A 15 4.02 -7.15 -3.65
C GLY A 15 3.28 -7.04 -2.31
N THR A 16 2.54 -5.95 -2.10
CA THR A 16 1.77 -5.74 -0.85
C THR A 16 0.50 -6.59 -0.83
N ILE A 17 -0.28 -6.62 -1.91
CA ILE A 17 -1.56 -7.35 -1.98
C ILE A 17 -1.34 -8.86 -1.81
N VAL A 18 -0.30 -9.41 -2.44
CA VAL A 18 0.02 -10.85 -2.34
C VAL A 18 0.32 -11.25 -0.91
N LEU A 19 1.04 -10.41 -0.15
CA LEU A 19 1.30 -10.64 1.27
C LEU A 19 0.05 -10.48 2.15
N GLN A 20 -0.83 -9.53 1.81
CA GLN A 20 -2.07 -9.30 2.58
C GLN A 20 -3.05 -10.47 2.50
N LYS A 21 -3.13 -11.12 1.33
CA LYS A 21 -4.04 -12.25 1.06
C LYS A 21 -3.58 -13.59 1.64
N ALA A 22 -2.31 -13.73 2.01
CA ALA A 22 -1.77 -15.00 2.50
C ALA A 22 -2.32 -15.38 3.89
N VAL A 23 -2.90 -16.59 3.98
CA VAL A 23 -3.52 -17.09 5.23
C VAL A 23 -2.68 -18.20 5.84
N LYS A 24 -2.29 -19.20 5.05
CA LYS A 24 -1.55 -20.38 5.55
C LYS A 24 -0.07 -20.04 5.83
N LYS A 25 0.58 -20.80 6.72
CA LYS A 25 1.99 -20.55 7.11
C LYS A 25 2.95 -20.62 5.93
N GLN A 26 2.82 -21.66 5.10
CA GLN A 26 3.66 -21.86 3.90
C GLN A 26 3.42 -20.77 2.84
N GLU A 27 2.15 -20.39 2.63
CA GLU A 27 1.78 -19.27 1.76
C GLU A 27 2.39 -17.95 2.23
N LYS A 28 2.38 -17.67 3.54
CA LYS A 28 2.96 -16.45 4.11
C LYS A 28 4.46 -16.35 3.86
N ALA A 29 5.20 -17.45 3.94
CA ALA A 29 6.63 -17.46 3.64
C ALA A 29 6.89 -17.11 2.17
N ARG A 30 6.17 -17.76 1.24
CA ARG A 30 6.27 -17.48 -0.20
C ARG A 30 5.84 -16.05 -0.54
N SER A 31 4.72 -15.59 0.00
CA SER A 31 4.24 -14.23 -0.24
C SER A 31 5.14 -13.17 0.38
N LEU A 32 5.83 -13.46 1.49
CA LEU A 32 6.84 -12.56 2.07
C LEU A 32 8.06 -12.46 1.17
N PHE A 33 8.53 -13.57 0.60
CA PHE A 33 9.61 -13.54 -0.39
C PHE A 33 9.21 -12.69 -1.60
N PHE A 34 8.04 -12.94 -2.17
CA PHE A 34 7.52 -12.17 -3.30
C PHE A 34 7.36 -10.68 -2.97
N HIS A 35 6.87 -10.36 -1.77
CA HIS A 35 6.77 -8.98 -1.29
C HIS A 35 8.14 -8.29 -1.32
N LYS A 36 9.17 -8.89 -0.70
CA LYS A 36 10.53 -8.32 -0.67
C LYS A 36 11.07 -8.09 -2.07
N LEU A 37 10.95 -9.09 -2.96
CA LEU A 37 11.42 -9.00 -4.34
C LEU A 37 10.74 -7.84 -5.09
N MET A 38 9.41 -7.76 -5.02
CA MET A 38 8.65 -6.70 -5.67
C MET A 38 8.99 -5.32 -5.11
N GLN A 39 9.25 -5.17 -3.81
CA GLN A 39 9.67 -3.89 -3.24
C GLN A 39 11.08 -3.49 -3.70
N ILE A 40 12.01 -4.43 -3.90
CA ILE A 40 13.35 -4.12 -4.46
C ILE A 40 13.23 -3.67 -5.93
N ILE A 41 12.44 -4.37 -6.74
CA ILE A 41 12.18 -3.97 -8.15
C ILE A 41 11.54 -2.58 -8.19
N SER A 42 10.58 -2.33 -7.30
CA SER A 42 9.94 -1.02 -7.16
C SER A 42 10.95 0.08 -6.82
N LEU A 43 11.88 -0.19 -5.89
CA LEU A 43 12.96 0.74 -5.55
C LEU A 43 13.80 1.11 -6.77
N ILE A 44 14.18 0.13 -7.59
CA ILE A 44 14.98 0.36 -8.81
C ILE A 44 14.21 1.29 -9.76
N CYS A 45 12.93 1.00 -10.03
CA CYS A 45 12.08 1.87 -10.85
C CYS A 45 11.97 3.29 -10.29
N LEU A 46 11.84 3.42 -8.96
CA LEU A 46 11.73 4.69 -8.27
C LEU A 46 13.03 5.52 -8.39
N ILE A 47 14.19 4.90 -8.16
CA ILE A 47 15.50 5.56 -8.28
C ILE A 47 15.73 6.02 -9.72
N ILE A 48 15.51 5.15 -10.71
CA ILE A 48 15.66 5.50 -12.14
C ILE A 48 14.74 6.69 -12.47
N GLY A 49 13.47 6.62 -12.08
CA GLY A 49 12.51 7.69 -12.31
C GLY A 49 12.94 9.02 -11.67
N PHE A 50 13.44 8.99 -10.44
CA PHE A 50 13.93 10.15 -9.70
C PHE A 50 15.19 10.76 -10.34
N VAL A 51 16.18 9.92 -10.67
CA VAL A 51 17.44 10.33 -11.33
C VAL A 51 17.14 11.01 -12.67
N VAL A 52 16.28 10.41 -13.49
CA VAL A 52 15.90 10.96 -14.80
C VAL A 52 15.26 12.35 -14.64
N ILE A 53 14.30 12.55 -13.72
CA ILE A 53 13.67 13.86 -13.55
C ILE A 53 14.62 14.89 -12.93
N TYR A 54 15.50 14.44 -12.04
CA TYR A 54 16.53 15.29 -11.44
C TYR A 54 17.46 15.84 -12.52
N TYR A 55 18.12 14.97 -13.28
CA TYR A 55 19.04 15.40 -14.35
C TYR A 55 18.34 16.21 -15.44
N ASN A 56 17.12 15.86 -15.84
CA ASN A 56 16.36 16.63 -16.83
C ASN A 56 16.12 18.08 -16.37
N LYS A 57 15.84 18.28 -15.09
CA LYS A 57 15.69 19.62 -14.50
C LYS A 57 17.02 20.36 -14.43
N SER A 58 18.10 19.67 -14.03
CA SER A 58 19.43 20.27 -13.93
C SER A 58 19.92 20.77 -15.29
N ILE A 59 19.80 19.97 -16.35
CA ILE A 59 20.20 20.35 -17.72
C ILE A 59 19.39 21.55 -18.22
N LYS A 60 18.11 21.66 -17.83
CA LYS A 60 17.23 22.78 -18.20
C LYS A 60 17.35 24.00 -17.28
N GLY A 61 18.29 24.01 -16.33
CA GLY A 61 18.42 25.09 -15.33
C GLY A 61 17.15 25.30 -14.49
N SER A 62 16.28 24.29 -14.41
CA SER A 62 14.98 24.41 -13.76
C SER A 62 15.08 24.14 -12.27
N THR A 63 14.36 24.92 -11.47
CA THR A 63 14.33 24.71 -10.02
C THR A 63 13.76 23.33 -9.62
N HIS A 64 14.39 22.71 -8.62
CA HIS A 64 13.96 21.43 -8.06
C HIS A 64 12.95 21.64 -6.92
N TYR A 65 12.09 20.66 -6.67
CA TYR A 65 11.20 20.58 -5.50
C TYR A 65 10.23 21.74 -5.23
N LYS A 66 9.87 22.54 -6.24
CA LYS A 66 8.93 23.67 -6.05
C LYS A 66 7.45 23.27 -5.98
N THR A 67 7.03 22.28 -6.75
CA THR A 67 5.62 21.89 -6.85
C THR A 67 5.18 21.00 -5.69
N TYR A 68 3.88 20.98 -5.39
CA TYR A 68 3.29 20.04 -4.43
C TYR A 68 3.65 18.57 -4.76
N HIS A 69 3.58 18.21 -6.04
CA HIS A 69 4.00 16.89 -6.53
C HIS A 69 5.43 16.55 -6.12
N ALA A 70 6.38 17.47 -6.34
CA ALA A 70 7.79 17.24 -6.05
C ALA A 70 8.08 17.15 -4.55
N LYS A 71 7.40 17.95 -3.72
CA LYS A 71 7.53 17.91 -2.26
C LYS A 71 6.95 16.62 -1.68
N ILE A 72 5.70 16.30 -2.00
CA ILE A 72 5.02 15.08 -1.52
C ILE A 72 5.72 13.83 -2.05
N GLY A 73 6.16 13.86 -3.32
CA GLY A 73 6.93 12.77 -3.92
C GLY A 73 8.27 12.53 -3.23
N LEU A 74 8.98 13.60 -2.81
CA LEU A 74 10.22 13.46 -2.04
C LEU A 74 9.98 12.88 -0.64
N ILE A 75 8.93 13.34 0.05
CA ILE A 75 8.55 12.76 1.35
C ILE A 75 8.22 11.27 1.19
N ALA A 76 7.40 10.92 0.19
CA ALA A 76 7.05 9.52 -0.11
C ALA A 76 8.29 8.68 -0.45
N PHE A 77 9.24 9.25 -1.20
CA PHE A 77 10.51 8.60 -1.52
C PHE A 77 11.30 8.27 -0.24
N ILE A 78 11.51 9.27 0.63
CA ILE A 78 12.27 9.08 1.88
C ILE A 78 11.59 8.04 2.78
N VAL A 79 10.27 8.17 2.98
CA VAL A 79 9.49 7.22 3.79
C VAL A 79 9.57 5.81 3.18
N TYR A 80 9.56 5.67 1.86
CA TYR A 80 9.71 4.37 1.19
C TYR A 80 11.08 3.72 1.44
N ILE A 81 12.17 4.49 1.41
CA ILE A 81 13.51 3.98 1.74
C ILE A 81 13.56 3.52 3.20
N ILE A 82 13.06 4.33 4.13
CA ILE A 82 12.98 3.96 5.56
C ILE A 82 12.15 2.69 5.74
N GLN A 83 11.05 2.57 5.01
CA GLN A 83 10.16 1.42 5.05
C GLN A 83 10.84 0.13 4.56
N LEU A 84 11.63 0.22 3.49
CA LEU A 84 12.44 -0.88 2.96
C LEU A 84 13.49 -1.34 3.98
N ILE A 85 14.26 -0.40 4.52
CA ILE A 85 15.29 -0.68 5.53
C ILE A 85 14.65 -1.35 6.75
N THR A 86 13.54 -0.78 7.24
CA THR A 86 12.78 -1.33 8.37
C THR A 86 12.30 -2.75 8.07
N GLY A 87 11.73 -3.00 6.88
CA GLY A 87 11.25 -4.33 6.48
C GLY A 87 12.37 -5.36 6.40
N LEU A 88 13.55 -4.98 5.89
CA LEU A 88 14.73 -5.83 5.85
C LEU A 88 15.28 -6.11 7.25
N ALA A 89 15.42 -5.09 8.10
CA ALA A 89 15.84 -5.25 9.49
C ALA A 89 14.94 -6.22 10.27
N LEU A 90 13.62 -6.07 10.09
CA LEU A 90 12.61 -6.91 10.72
C LEU A 90 12.64 -8.38 10.30
N THR A 91 13.18 -8.67 9.12
CA THR A 91 13.18 -10.03 8.54
C THR A 91 14.53 -10.72 8.63
N PHE A 92 15.63 -9.99 8.43
CA PHE A 92 16.98 -10.55 8.39
C PHE A 92 17.80 -10.29 9.65
N PHE A 93 17.51 -9.21 10.38
CA PHE A 93 18.30 -8.81 11.56
C PHE A 93 17.46 -8.69 12.84
N PRO A 94 16.66 -9.72 13.22
CA PRO A 94 15.83 -9.64 14.42
C PRO A 94 16.65 -9.51 15.71
N SER A 95 17.91 -9.93 15.72
CA SER A 95 18.83 -9.76 16.86
C SER A 95 19.04 -8.28 17.22
N LEU A 96 19.21 -7.40 16.23
CA LEU A 96 19.35 -5.95 16.43
C LEU A 96 18.13 -5.31 17.09
N LEU A 97 16.96 -5.97 17.00
CA LEU A 97 15.70 -5.50 17.56
C LEU A 97 15.35 -6.17 18.90
N GLY A 98 16.29 -6.89 19.52
CA GLY A 98 16.08 -7.62 20.77
C GLY A 98 15.43 -8.99 20.58
N GLY A 99 15.70 -9.65 19.45
CA GLY A 99 15.29 -11.01 19.14
C GLY A 99 13.98 -11.13 18.36
N ILE A 100 13.66 -12.37 17.97
CA ILE A 100 12.55 -12.71 17.07
C ILE A 100 11.19 -12.26 17.64
N SER A 101 10.99 -12.43 18.95
CA SER A 101 9.74 -12.06 19.63
C SER A 101 9.49 -10.54 19.55
N LYS A 102 10.51 -9.73 19.85
CA LYS A 102 10.42 -8.27 19.83
C LYS A 102 10.32 -7.73 18.40
N SER A 103 11.07 -8.29 17.45
CA SER A 103 10.97 -7.96 16.01
C SER A 103 9.53 -8.13 15.48
N LYS A 104 8.86 -9.25 15.80
CA LYS A 104 7.48 -9.50 15.37
C LYS A 104 6.49 -8.44 15.87
N LYS A 105 6.71 -7.84 17.05
CA LYS A 105 5.85 -6.76 17.58
C LYS A 105 5.91 -5.49 16.71
N TYR A 106 7.01 -5.25 16.00
CA TYR A 106 7.17 -4.09 15.13
C TYR A 106 6.50 -4.24 13.75
N TYR A 107 6.05 -5.44 13.37
CA TYR A 107 5.38 -5.67 12.08
C TYR A 107 4.09 -4.85 11.93
N LYS A 108 3.42 -4.51 13.05
CA LYS A 108 2.23 -3.64 13.04
C LYS A 108 2.59 -2.21 12.64
N HIS A 109 3.72 -1.69 13.11
CA HIS A 109 4.20 -0.34 12.80
C HIS A 109 4.69 -0.29 11.35
N HIS A 110 5.43 -1.31 10.90
CA HIS A 110 5.79 -1.46 9.49
C HIS A 110 4.54 -1.51 8.61
N ARG A 111 3.48 -2.24 8.99
CA ARG A 111 2.24 -2.24 8.21
C ARG A 111 1.57 -0.85 8.16
N LEU A 112 1.44 -0.18 9.30
CA LEU A 112 0.82 1.15 9.37
C LEU A 112 1.55 2.17 8.50
N THR A 113 2.86 2.28 8.71
CA THR A 113 3.73 3.21 7.96
C THR A 113 3.72 2.88 6.47
N GLY A 114 3.61 1.60 6.10
CA GLY A 114 3.39 1.17 4.71
C GLY A 114 2.08 1.71 4.10
N TYR A 115 0.98 1.76 4.87
CA TYR A 115 -0.27 2.37 4.40
C TYR A 115 -0.19 3.89 4.28
N ILE A 116 0.46 4.55 5.24
CA ILE A 116 0.72 6.00 5.17
C ILE A 116 1.54 6.31 3.91
N ASN A 117 2.58 5.53 3.66
CA ASN A 117 3.42 5.72 2.48
C ASN A 117 2.66 5.47 1.17
N LEU A 118 1.82 4.43 1.11
CA LEU A 118 0.95 4.19 -0.04
C LEU A 118 0.03 5.39 -0.32
N SER A 119 -0.54 6.00 0.72
CA SER A 119 -1.35 7.22 0.58
C SER A 119 -0.54 8.40 0.02
N LEU A 120 0.68 8.61 0.51
CA LEU A 120 1.57 9.67 0.01
C LEU A 120 1.93 9.46 -1.47
N ILE A 121 2.16 8.22 -1.89
CA ILE A 121 2.46 7.88 -3.29
C ILE A 121 1.26 8.21 -4.19
N TRP A 122 0.06 7.82 -3.80
CA TRP A 122 -1.15 8.15 -4.57
C TRP A 122 -1.45 9.64 -4.57
N LEU A 123 -1.24 10.34 -3.45
CA LEU A 123 -1.39 11.79 -3.37
C LEU A 123 -0.35 12.51 -4.25
N SER A 124 0.89 12.02 -4.31
CA SER A 124 1.90 12.50 -5.25
C SER A 124 1.47 12.30 -6.70
N ALA A 125 0.89 11.14 -7.04
CA ALA A 125 0.38 10.88 -8.39
C ALA A 125 -0.75 11.85 -8.78
N ILE A 126 -1.70 12.10 -7.87
CA ILE A 126 -2.79 13.06 -8.07
C ILE A 126 -2.27 14.49 -8.21
N THR A 127 -1.33 14.92 -7.36
CA THR A 127 -0.79 16.28 -7.47
C THR A 127 0.06 16.47 -8.74
N SER A 128 0.54 15.39 -9.36
CA SER A 128 1.24 15.47 -10.65
C SER A 128 0.33 15.90 -11.80
N THR A 129 -0.99 15.68 -11.71
CA THR A 129 -1.96 16.13 -12.72
C THR A 129 -2.24 17.63 -12.66
N ARG A 130 -1.68 18.35 -11.67
CA ARG A 130 -1.70 19.81 -11.59
C ARG A 130 -0.56 20.49 -12.35
N ALA A 131 0.19 19.75 -13.17
CA ALA A 131 1.18 20.34 -14.05
C ALA A 131 0.51 21.27 -15.08
N ASN A 132 1.13 22.40 -15.39
CA ASN A 132 0.58 23.45 -16.28
C ASN A 132 0.04 22.89 -17.61
N TRP A 133 0.74 21.91 -18.19
CA TRP A 133 0.29 21.28 -19.43
C TRP A 133 -1.04 20.53 -19.26
N VAL A 134 -1.24 19.81 -18.16
CA VAL A 134 -2.46 19.04 -17.89
C VAL A 134 -3.63 19.99 -17.59
N THR A 135 -3.42 20.98 -16.72
CA THR A 135 -4.49 21.94 -16.37
C THR A 135 -4.92 22.80 -17.55
N LYS A 136 -4.03 23.05 -18.52
CA LYS A 136 -4.36 23.77 -19.74
C LYS A 136 -5.32 22.98 -20.66
N HIS A 137 -5.21 21.66 -20.69
CA HIS A 137 -6.04 20.80 -21.58
C HIS A 137 -7.22 20.16 -20.85
N PHE A 138 -7.12 19.95 -19.54
CA PHE A 138 -8.09 19.23 -18.72
C PHE A 138 -8.32 19.97 -17.39
N ASN A 139 -9.22 20.97 -17.38
CA ASN A 139 -9.49 21.82 -16.20
C ASN A 139 -10.77 21.41 -15.44
N GLN A 140 -10.91 20.12 -15.15
CA GLN A 140 -12.08 19.57 -14.47
C GLN A 140 -11.75 19.28 -13.00
N HIS A 141 -12.00 20.25 -12.12
CA HIS A 141 -11.63 20.14 -10.70
C HIS A 141 -12.32 18.99 -9.95
N TRP A 142 -13.53 18.59 -10.37
CA TRP A 142 -14.30 17.51 -9.75
C TRP A 142 -13.59 16.15 -9.82
N ILE A 143 -12.82 15.89 -10.89
CA ILE A 143 -12.04 14.66 -11.05
C ILE A 143 -11.03 14.52 -9.91
N TRP A 144 -10.49 15.65 -9.44
CA TRP A 144 -9.49 15.67 -8.39
C TRP A 144 -10.09 15.31 -7.02
N THR A 145 -11.22 15.93 -6.68
CA THR A 145 -11.96 15.64 -5.45
C THR A 145 -12.42 14.18 -5.42
N PHE A 146 -12.94 13.69 -6.55
CA PHE A 146 -13.37 12.30 -6.69
C PHE A 146 -12.20 11.31 -6.55
N SER A 147 -11.06 11.61 -7.17
CA SER A 147 -9.86 10.76 -7.09
C SER A 147 -9.31 10.68 -5.66
N ILE A 148 -9.34 11.77 -4.89
CA ILE A 148 -8.97 11.76 -3.46
C ILE A 148 -9.91 10.86 -2.66
N GLY A 149 -11.23 10.97 -2.89
CA GLY A 149 -12.21 10.09 -2.25
C GLY A 149 -11.93 8.61 -2.52
N LEU A 150 -11.65 8.24 -3.78
CA LEU A 150 -11.32 6.86 -4.16
C LEU A 150 -10.04 6.35 -3.51
N ILE A 151 -9.01 7.19 -3.34
CA ILE A 151 -7.79 6.79 -2.61
C ILE A 151 -8.12 6.52 -1.15
N ILE A 152 -8.86 7.42 -0.49
CA ILE A 152 -9.22 7.27 0.92
C ILE A 152 -9.98 5.95 1.13
N ILE A 153 -11.04 5.72 0.33
CA ILE A 153 -11.83 4.49 0.38
C ILE A 153 -10.93 3.27 0.10
N GLY A 154 -10.10 3.34 -0.95
CA GLY A 154 -9.22 2.25 -1.36
C GLY A 154 -8.09 1.94 -0.38
N VAL A 155 -7.65 2.90 0.43
CA VAL A 155 -6.66 2.71 1.50
C VAL A 155 -7.35 2.15 2.74
N ILE A 156 -8.45 2.76 3.19
CA ILE A 156 -9.22 2.30 4.36
C ILE A 156 -9.66 0.85 4.17
N GLY A 157 -10.17 0.50 2.99
CA GLY A 157 -10.57 -0.88 2.67
C GLY A 157 -9.44 -1.92 2.72
N ARG A 158 -8.16 -1.51 2.78
CA ARG A 158 -7.00 -2.41 2.94
C ARG A 158 -6.51 -2.52 4.38
N ILE A 159 -6.96 -1.65 5.27
CA ILE A 159 -6.53 -1.64 6.66
C ILE A 159 -7.20 -2.81 7.37
N ASN A 160 -6.41 -3.79 7.77
CA ASN A 160 -6.88 -4.84 8.66
C ASN A 160 -6.64 -4.38 10.11
N PHE A 161 -7.67 -3.80 10.72
CA PHE A 161 -7.63 -3.24 12.07
C PHE A 161 -7.20 -4.26 13.13
N ASN A 162 -7.59 -5.54 12.96
CA ASN A 162 -7.18 -6.61 13.88
C ASN A 162 -5.67 -6.79 13.94
N LYS A 163 -4.95 -6.48 12.85
CA LYS A 163 -3.50 -6.60 12.77
C LYS A 163 -2.75 -5.29 13.13
N ILE A 164 -3.46 -4.19 13.38
CA ILE A 164 -2.90 -2.86 13.73
C ILE A 164 -3.50 -2.40 15.07
N LYS A 165 -3.34 -3.21 16.11
CA LYS A 165 -3.69 -2.78 17.48
C LYS A 165 -2.57 -1.92 18.06
N ILE A 166 -2.75 -0.61 18.00
CA ILE A 166 -1.84 0.40 18.57
C ILE A 166 -2.56 0.96 19.79
N CYS A 167 -2.49 0.23 20.91
CA CYS A 167 -3.21 0.54 22.15
C CYS A 167 -4.74 0.62 22.01
N ASN A 168 -5.40 0.50 23.15
CA ASN A 168 -6.85 0.42 23.30
C ASN A 168 -7.50 1.81 23.14
N ILE A 169 -7.26 2.48 22.02
CA ILE A 169 -8.03 3.68 21.69
C ILE A 169 -9.42 3.16 21.31
N LYS A 170 -10.40 3.35 22.21
CA LYS A 170 -11.83 3.27 21.90
C LYS A 170 -12.17 4.38 20.90
N CYS A 171 -11.75 4.25 19.66
CA CYS A 171 -12.34 5.01 18.57
C CYS A 171 -13.73 4.41 18.34
N ASN A 172 -14.75 5.09 18.84
CA ASN A 172 -16.14 4.72 18.62
C ASN A 172 -16.48 4.99 17.14
N PHE A 173 -16.14 4.02 16.28
CA PHE A 173 -16.32 4.12 14.82
C PHE A 173 -17.76 3.81 14.39
N SER A 174 -18.69 3.61 15.33
CA SER A 174 -20.11 3.36 15.06
C SER A 174 -20.84 4.52 14.39
N SER A 175 -20.23 5.71 14.30
CA SER A 175 -20.84 6.88 13.65
C SER A 175 -20.48 7.03 12.16
N PHE A 176 -19.60 6.20 11.61
CA PHE A 176 -19.22 6.28 10.20
C PHE A 176 -19.38 4.91 9.55
N VAL A 177 -20.33 4.80 8.63
CA VAL A 177 -20.51 3.68 7.69
C VAL A 177 -21.42 2.54 8.18
N ASN A 178 -22.74 2.81 8.23
CA ASN A 178 -23.77 1.77 8.07
C ASN A 178 -23.86 1.37 6.58
N PHE A 179 -22.92 0.56 6.09
CA PHE A 179 -22.95 -0.01 4.72
C PHE A 179 -23.24 -1.51 4.71
N THR A 180 -23.76 -2.07 5.81
CA THR A 180 -24.10 -3.49 5.91
C THR A 180 -25.46 -3.86 5.32
N GLN A 181 -26.15 -2.95 4.62
CA GLN A 181 -27.46 -3.24 4.04
C GLN A 181 -27.39 -3.87 2.63
N TYR A 182 -26.21 -4.19 2.08
CA TYR A 182 -26.10 -4.77 0.74
C TYR A 182 -24.98 -5.82 0.62
N ILE A 183 -25.15 -6.96 1.28
CA ILE A 183 -24.45 -8.21 0.88
C ILE A 183 -25.47 -9.35 0.91
N PRO A 184 -25.90 -9.89 -0.25
CA PRO A 184 -26.72 -11.09 -0.28
C PRO A 184 -25.92 -12.32 0.21
N ILE A 185 -26.55 -13.05 1.12
CA ILE A 185 -26.08 -14.27 1.77
C ILE A 185 -25.89 -15.37 0.71
N TYR A 186 -24.64 -15.70 0.39
CA TYR A 186 -24.28 -16.93 -0.31
C TYR A 186 -23.10 -17.58 0.41
N SER A 187 -23.38 -18.46 1.37
CA SER A 187 -22.57 -19.66 1.69
C SER A 187 -22.97 -20.25 3.06
N GLN A 188 -24.16 -20.84 3.14
CA GLN A 188 -24.46 -21.77 4.25
C GLN A 188 -25.23 -23.04 3.84
N LYS A 189 -25.42 -23.31 2.53
CA LYS A 189 -26.19 -24.47 2.06
C LYS A 189 -25.36 -25.71 1.70
N ASN A 190 -24.03 -25.67 1.82
CA ASN A 190 -23.14 -26.78 1.40
C ASN A 190 -22.54 -27.60 2.56
N GLN A 191 -23.04 -27.45 3.79
CA GLN A 191 -22.62 -28.29 4.93
C GLN A 191 -23.69 -29.26 5.42
N THR A 192 -24.93 -29.16 4.94
CA THR A 192 -26.03 -30.06 5.34
C THR A 192 -26.28 -31.22 4.35
N ASN A 193 -25.69 -31.18 3.15
CA ASN A 193 -25.88 -32.23 2.15
C ASN A 193 -24.78 -33.30 2.13
N GLN A 194 -23.72 -33.13 2.93
CA GLN A 194 -22.61 -34.10 2.99
C GLN A 194 -22.69 -35.00 4.22
N THR A 195 -23.47 -34.62 5.24
CA THR A 195 -23.78 -35.47 6.39
C THR A 195 -24.89 -36.50 6.14
N ASN A 196 -25.68 -36.34 5.07
CA ASN A 196 -26.76 -37.28 4.72
C ASN A 196 -26.38 -38.32 3.66
N SER A 197 -25.23 -38.17 2.98
CA SER A 197 -24.72 -39.20 2.05
C SER A 197 -23.93 -40.31 2.75
N ASP A 198 -23.40 -40.02 3.93
CA ASP A 198 -22.53 -40.94 4.67
C ASP A 198 -23.31 -41.86 5.64
N ILE A 199 -24.66 -41.79 5.62
CA ILE A 199 -25.57 -42.63 6.43
C ILE A 199 -26.35 -43.64 5.56
N LEU A 200 -26.14 -43.65 4.24
CA LEU A 200 -26.82 -44.58 3.32
C LEU A 200 -25.88 -45.51 2.52
N LEU A 201 -24.59 -45.59 2.86
CA LEU A 201 -23.67 -46.51 2.20
C LEU A 201 -22.64 -47.22 3.11
N GLU A 202 -22.79 -47.22 4.45
CA GLU A 202 -22.15 -48.21 5.35
C GLU A 202 -22.75 -48.17 6.77
#